data_AF-A0AAD4H1Z5-F1
#
_entry.id   AF-A0AAD4H1Z5-F1
#
_cell.length_a   1.000
_cell.length_b   1.000
_cell.length_c   1.000
_cell.angle_alpha   90.00
_cell.angle_beta   90.00
_cell.angle_gamma   90.00
#
_symmetry.space_group_name_H-M   'P 1'
#
loop_
_entity.id
_entity.type
_entity.pdbx_description
1 polymer ?
#
loop_
_entity_poly.entity_id
_entity_poly.type
_entity_poly.pdbx_seq_one_letter_code
_entity_poly.pdbx_strand_id
1 'polypeptide(L)'
;GAAAVVVPEAPMELLKLIELVKKGRAEAMSSHLLKHGIDPSQLLPPSTSTEYDIRRTPTILHLAAHHGQAQVVKLLLEKHHADPTTTTLSAQVAEKGSEEEEGENEVAVTSGSSFTAYDIAKDKETLNAFRRAMALLPDSWDWIGLAHVPSALTPEMEAEQERKAKEKTRKLLDAERERKKTREVSRPSTPTNNRSGATTPTSTTSSSSLLGKNLASATAANSQLSPEMRMRLERERRANAAEARLAAMKQQETVRRAVQEGKNVCVACGKALDGLMPFDKFGRKFCTTDCVSKGPA
;
A
#
# COMPACT_ATOMS: atom_id res chain seq x y z
N GLY A 1 -44.65 6.46 -20.68
CA GLY A 1 -44.03 6.87 -19.42
C GLY A 1 -43.26 5.70 -18.87
N ALA A 2 -41.94 5.82 -18.73
CA ALA A 2 -41.13 4.77 -18.13
C ALA A 2 -41.48 4.68 -16.65
N ALA A 3 -42.03 3.55 -16.22
CA ALA A 3 -42.21 3.26 -14.81
C ALA A 3 -40.83 3.28 -14.16
N ALA A 4 -40.57 4.27 -13.31
CA ALA A 4 -39.42 4.25 -12.43
C ALA A 4 -39.59 3.00 -11.54
N VAL A 5 -38.85 1.94 -11.87
CA VAL A 5 -38.69 0.79 -10.99
C VAL A 5 -38.09 1.35 -9.72
N VAL A 6 -38.94 1.55 -8.71
CA VAL A 6 -38.51 1.91 -7.36
C VAL A 6 -37.78 0.67 -6.84
N VAL A 7 -36.47 0.63 -7.10
CA VAL A 7 -35.59 -0.39 -6.55
C VAL A 7 -35.69 -0.26 -5.03
N PRO A 8 -36.12 -1.30 -4.31
CA PRO A 8 -36.29 -1.23 -2.86
C PRO A 8 -34.94 -0.88 -2.24
N GLU A 9 -34.94 0.18 -1.43
CA GLU A 9 -33.78 0.64 -0.68
C GLU A 9 -33.27 -0.53 0.18
N ALA A 10 -32.00 -0.89 0.02
CA ALA A 10 -31.43 -2.03 0.73
C ALA A 10 -31.61 -1.86 2.25
N PRO A 11 -31.94 -2.92 3.00
CA PRO A 11 -32.15 -2.83 4.44
C PRO A 11 -30.89 -2.26 5.12
N MET A 12 -31.06 -1.35 6.08
CA MET A 12 -29.98 -0.63 6.78
C MET A 12 -28.92 -1.57 7.38
N GLU A 13 -29.34 -2.77 7.74
CA GLU A 13 -28.59 -3.88 8.29
C GLU A 13 -27.58 -4.40 7.27
N LEU A 14 -27.97 -4.48 6.00
CA LEU A 14 -27.10 -4.90 4.91
C LEU A 14 -26.07 -3.82 4.57
N LEU A 15 -26.46 -2.54 4.57
CA LEU A 15 -25.53 -1.41 4.35
C LEU A 15 -24.45 -1.39 5.44
N LYS A 16 -24.85 -1.58 6.69
CA LYS A 16 -23.92 -1.69 7.82
C LYS A 16 -22.99 -2.88 7.68
N LEU A 17 -23.50 -4.03 7.23
CA LEU A 17 -22.68 -5.22 6.97
C LEU A 17 -21.64 -4.97 5.87
N ILE A 18 -22.05 -4.35 4.76
CA ILE A 18 -21.18 -3.95 3.65
C ILE A 18 -20.07 -3.03 4.15
N GLU A 19 -20.39 -2.06 5.01
CA GLU A 19 -19.39 -1.17 5.61
C GLU A 19 -18.40 -1.92 6.51
N LEU A 20 -18.86 -2.89 7.31
CA LEU A 20 -18.00 -3.73 8.14
C LEU A 20 -17.03 -4.57 7.30
N VAL A 21 -17.52 -5.13 6.18
CA VAL A 21 -16.73 -5.90 5.22
C VAL A 21 -15.69 -5.02 4.56
N LYS A 22 -16.07 -3.84 4.04
CA LYS A 22 -15.13 -2.86 3.45
C LYS A 22 -14.01 -2.47 4.42
N LYS A 23 -14.34 -2.28 5.70
CA LYS A 23 -13.39 -1.93 6.76
C LYS A 23 -12.57 -3.12 7.29
N GLY A 24 -12.86 -4.35 6.87
CA GLY A 24 -12.13 -5.54 7.33
C GLY A 24 -12.41 -5.97 8.76
N ARG A 25 -13.53 -5.52 9.36
CA ARG A 25 -13.88 -5.85 10.75
C ARG A 25 -14.53 -7.23 10.85
N ALA A 26 -13.71 -8.27 10.69
CA ALA A 26 -14.15 -9.67 10.52
C ALA A 26 -15.03 -10.19 11.67
N GLU A 27 -14.65 -9.99 12.93
CA GLU A 27 -15.43 -10.45 14.08
C GLU A 27 -16.77 -9.71 14.22
N ALA A 28 -16.78 -8.39 13.95
CA ALA A 28 -17.99 -7.58 13.99
C ALA A 28 -18.96 -7.98 12.87
N MET A 29 -18.43 -8.26 11.67
CA MET A 29 -19.21 -8.81 10.57
C MET A 29 -19.81 -10.17 10.95
N SER A 30 -19.01 -11.08 11.51
CA SER A 30 -19.48 -12.42 11.90
C SER A 30 -20.61 -12.35 12.94
N SER A 31 -20.47 -11.47 13.93
CA SER A 31 -21.52 -11.21 14.93
C SER A 31 -22.79 -10.62 14.32
N HIS A 32 -22.63 -9.74 13.32
CA HIS A 32 -23.75 -9.12 12.62
C HIS A 32 -24.52 -10.12 11.75
N LEU A 33 -23.81 -11.02 11.05
CA LEU A 33 -24.42 -12.11 10.28
C LEU A 33 -25.26 -13.02 11.18
N LEU A 34 -24.70 -13.47 12.31
CA LEU A 34 -25.43 -14.32 13.27
C LEU A 34 -26.65 -13.62 13.88
N LYS A 35 -26.54 -12.32 14.18
CA LYS A 35 -27.62 -11.55 14.80
C LYS A 35 -28.82 -11.39 13.87
N HIS A 36 -28.57 -11.19 12.57
CA HIS A 36 -29.60 -10.91 11.58
C HIS A 36 -29.98 -12.11 10.71
N GLY A 37 -29.26 -13.24 10.83
CA GLY A 37 -29.53 -14.45 10.06
C GLY A 37 -29.35 -14.28 8.55
N ILE A 38 -28.44 -13.38 8.13
CA ILE A 38 -28.21 -13.08 6.71
C ILE A 38 -27.31 -14.18 6.13
N ASP A 39 -27.75 -14.80 5.04
CA ASP A 39 -26.94 -15.78 4.31
C ASP A 39 -25.85 -15.05 3.49
N PRO A 40 -24.56 -15.32 3.72
CA PRO A 40 -23.47 -14.69 2.97
C PRO A 40 -23.42 -15.07 1.49
N SER A 41 -24.08 -16.15 1.08
CA SER A 41 -24.17 -16.61 -0.31
C SER A 41 -25.25 -15.87 -1.09
N GLN A 42 -26.16 -15.18 -0.39
CA GLN A 42 -27.23 -14.43 -1.02
C GLN A 42 -26.68 -13.28 -1.88
N LEU A 43 -27.28 -13.10 -3.05
CA LEU A 43 -27.01 -11.96 -3.92
C LEU A 43 -27.41 -10.66 -3.23
N LEU A 44 -26.53 -9.67 -3.27
CA LEU A 44 -26.81 -8.33 -2.79
C LEU A 44 -27.91 -7.72 -3.67
N PRO A 45 -28.93 -7.08 -3.08
CA PRO A 45 -30.02 -6.50 -3.83
C PRO A 45 -29.51 -5.37 -4.72
N PRO A 46 -30.20 -5.07 -5.85
CA PRO A 46 -29.97 -3.85 -6.61
C PRO A 46 -30.00 -2.64 -5.68
N SER A 47 -28.92 -1.87 -5.68
CA SER A 47 -28.86 -0.60 -4.97
C SER A 47 -28.44 0.48 -5.95
N THR A 48 -29.15 1.60 -5.91
CA THR A 48 -28.80 2.82 -6.65
C THR A 48 -27.62 3.56 -6.00
N SER A 49 -27.22 3.15 -4.80
CA SER A 49 -26.12 3.75 -4.03
C SER A 49 -24.76 3.31 -4.58
N THR A 50 -23.77 4.20 -4.56
CA THR A 50 -22.38 3.96 -4.99
C THR A 50 -21.59 3.03 -4.05
N GLU A 51 -22.28 2.33 -3.16
CA GLU A 51 -21.66 1.49 -2.15
C GLU A 51 -21.05 0.22 -2.74
N TYR A 52 -21.67 -0.41 -3.73
CA TYR A 52 -21.14 -1.62 -4.34
C TYR A 52 -21.60 -1.73 -5.79
N ASP A 53 -20.75 -2.31 -6.63
CA ASP A 53 -21.05 -2.54 -8.04
C ASP A 53 -21.47 -4.00 -8.21
N ILE A 54 -22.77 -4.25 -8.38
CA ILE A 54 -23.34 -5.61 -8.46
C ILE A 54 -22.81 -6.38 -9.66
N ARG A 55 -22.44 -5.67 -10.74
CA ARG A 55 -21.87 -6.32 -11.94
C ARG A 55 -20.53 -6.99 -11.64
N ARG A 56 -19.82 -6.49 -10.63
CA ARG A 56 -18.49 -6.95 -10.27
C ARG A 56 -18.44 -7.64 -8.91
N THR A 57 -19.27 -7.22 -7.95
CA THR A 57 -19.30 -7.78 -6.60
C THR A 57 -20.73 -8.12 -6.20
N PRO A 58 -21.31 -9.20 -6.76
CA PRO A 58 -22.70 -9.55 -6.53
C PRO A 58 -22.97 -10.16 -5.15
N THR A 59 -21.98 -10.81 -4.53
CA THR A 59 -22.12 -11.37 -3.17
C THR A 59 -21.17 -10.68 -2.19
N ILE A 60 -21.44 -10.88 -0.90
CA ILE A 60 -20.56 -10.41 0.19
C ILE A 60 -19.15 -10.98 0.04
N LEU A 61 -19.03 -12.23 -0.43
CA LEU A 61 -17.75 -12.88 -0.67
C LEU A 61 -16.95 -12.19 -1.79
N HIS A 62 -17.61 -11.82 -2.90
CA HIS A 62 -16.97 -11.05 -3.96
C HIS A 62 -16.54 -9.65 -3.48
N LEU A 63 -17.36 -9.00 -2.65
CA LEU A 63 -17.01 -7.69 -2.07
C LEU A 63 -15.79 -7.80 -1.15
N ALA A 64 -15.76 -8.80 -0.27
CA ALA A 64 -14.62 -9.05 0.61
C ALA A 64 -13.33 -9.34 -0.18
N ALA A 65 -13.45 -10.15 -1.25
CA ALA A 65 -12.35 -10.45 -2.17
C ALA A 65 -11.86 -9.19 -2.90
N HIS A 66 -12.77 -8.36 -3.40
CA HIS A 66 -12.44 -7.12 -4.09
C HIS A 66 -11.65 -6.12 -3.22
N HIS A 67 -12.02 -6.03 -1.94
CA HIS A 67 -11.35 -5.15 -0.97
C HIS A 67 -10.10 -5.77 -0.32
N GLY A 68 -9.73 -7.00 -0.66
CA GLY A 68 -8.51 -7.63 -0.14
C GLY A 68 -8.62 -8.09 1.31
N GLN A 69 -9.83 -8.38 1.80
CA GLN A 69 -10.08 -8.63 3.22
C GLN A 69 -9.94 -10.12 3.55
N ALA A 70 -8.70 -10.61 3.62
CA ALA A 70 -8.40 -12.03 3.81
C ALA A 70 -9.04 -12.65 5.07
N GLN A 71 -9.02 -11.95 6.20
CA GLN A 71 -9.62 -12.45 7.45
C GLN A 71 -11.15 -12.53 7.36
N VAL A 72 -11.77 -11.61 6.61
CA VAL A 72 -13.22 -11.62 6.37
C VAL A 72 -13.59 -12.81 5.49
N VAL A 73 -12.87 -13.02 4.38
CA VAL A 73 -13.05 -14.17 3.48
C VAL A 73 -12.89 -15.49 4.24
N LYS A 74 -11.85 -15.59 5.09
CA LYS A 74 -11.64 -16.76 5.96
C LYS A 74 -12.87 -17.08 6.82
N LEU A 75 -13.40 -16.09 7.54
CA LEU A 75 -14.56 -16.31 8.40
C LEU A 75 -15.84 -16.63 7.62
N LEU A 76 -16.02 -16.03 6.43
CA LEU A 76 -17.16 -16.31 5.56
C LEU A 76 -17.15 -17.76 5.08
N LEU A 77 -16.00 -18.29 4.67
CA LEU A 77 -15.86 -19.66 4.17
C LEU A 77 -15.88 -20.70 5.29
N GLU A 78 -15.15 -20.45 6.40
CA GLU A 78 -14.98 -21.43 7.48
C GLU A 78 -16.15 -21.49 8.45
N LYS A 79 -16.69 -20.33 8.88
CA LYS A 79 -17.76 -20.28 9.91
C LYS A 79 -19.15 -20.17 9.31
N HIS A 80 -19.29 -19.45 8.20
CA HIS A 80 -20.59 -19.15 7.60
C HIS A 80 -20.85 -19.94 6.31
N HIS A 81 -19.93 -20.82 5.90
CA HIS A 81 -20.05 -21.69 4.72
C HIS A 81 -20.55 -20.95 3.47
N ALA A 82 -19.99 -19.76 3.20
CA ALA A 82 -20.34 -19.00 2.01
C ALA A 82 -19.90 -19.72 0.73
N ASP A 83 -20.72 -19.66 -0.31
CA ASP A 83 -20.45 -20.27 -1.61
C ASP A 83 -19.37 -19.53 -2.42
N PRO A 84 -18.20 -20.15 -2.69
CA PRO A 84 -17.16 -19.57 -3.53
C PRO A 84 -17.37 -19.82 -5.05
N THR A 85 -18.31 -20.68 -5.44
CA THR A 85 -18.60 -21.07 -6.83
C THR A 85 -19.52 -20.08 -7.55
N THR A 86 -20.17 -19.18 -6.80
CA THR A 86 -20.99 -18.12 -7.38
C THR A 86 -20.11 -17.23 -8.27
N THR A 87 -20.59 -16.92 -9.48
CA THR A 87 -19.88 -16.04 -10.43
C THR A 87 -20.61 -14.71 -10.62
N THR A 88 -19.91 -13.73 -11.18
CA THR A 88 -20.53 -12.47 -11.63
C THR A 88 -21.63 -12.67 -12.66
N LEU A 89 -21.59 -13.75 -13.44
CA LEU A 89 -22.54 -14.05 -14.51
C LEU A 89 -23.83 -14.68 -13.97
N SER A 90 -23.73 -15.57 -12.97
CA SER A 90 -24.91 -16.13 -12.29
C SER A 90 -25.76 -15.04 -11.62
N ALA A 91 -25.12 -13.98 -11.13
CA ALA A 91 -25.81 -12.83 -10.57
C ALA A 91 -26.53 -11.97 -11.62
N GLN A 92 -25.95 -11.82 -12.82
CA GLN A 92 -26.59 -11.07 -13.91
C GLN A 92 -27.81 -11.79 -14.49
N VAL A 93 -27.79 -13.13 -14.51
CA VAL A 93 -28.95 -13.94 -14.90
C VAL A 93 -30.07 -13.81 -13.87
N ALA A 94 -29.73 -13.79 -12.57
CA ALA A 94 -30.71 -13.60 -11.50
C ALA A 94 -31.43 -12.24 -11.55
N GLU A 95 -30.76 -11.15 -11.94
CA GLU A 95 -31.42 -9.84 -12.13
C GLU A 95 -32.35 -9.79 -13.35
N LYS A 96 -32.17 -10.68 -14.34
CA LYS A 96 -32.95 -10.69 -15.58
C LYS A 96 -34.15 -11.62 -15.58
N GLY A 97 -34.42 -12.37 -14.51
CA GLY A 97 -35.37 -13.48 -14.54
C GLY A 97 -36.84 -13.10 -14.79
N SER A 98 -37.35 -13.31 -16.00
CA SER A 98 -38.76 -13.72 -16.29
C SER A 98 -39.07 -13.95 -17.80
N GLU A 99 -38.22 -14.61 -18.59
CA GLU A 99 -38.69 -15.21 -19.86
C GLU A 99 -38.08 -16.61 -19.97
N GLU A 100 -38.94 -17.61 -19.82
CA GLU A 100 -38.64 -19.02 -20.03
C GLU A 100 -38.25 -19.23 -21.49
N GLU A 101 -37.07 -19.80 -21.76
CA GLU A 101 -36.89 -20.64 -22.94
C GLU A 101 -36.04 -21.84 -22.56
N GLU A 102 -36.72 -22.97 -22.41
CA GLU A 102 -36.12 -24.30 -22.57
C GLU A 102 -35.55 -24.37 -24.00
N GLY A 103 -34.23 -24.41 -24.11
CA GLY A 103 -33.55 -24.47 -25.39
C GLY A 103 -32.12 -24.91 -25.20
N GLU A 104 -31.87 -26.19 -25.42
CA GLU A 104 -30.55 -26.74 -25.64
C GLU A 104 -29.92 -26.05 -26.85
N ASN A 105 -29.18 -24.96 -26.66
CA ASN A 105 -28.40 -24.37 -27.73
C ASN A 105 -27.22 -23.57 -27.18
N GLU A 106 -26.02 -23.92 -27.65
CA GLU A 106 -24.79 -23.14 -27.50
C GLU A 106 -25.02 -21.72 -28.00
N VAL A 107 -25.29 -20.78 -27.08
CA VAL A 107 -25.29 -19.36 -27.42
C VAL A 107 -23.93 -18.79 -27.09
N ALA A 108 -23.17 -18.48 -28.14
CA ALA A 108 -21.88 -17.81 -28.09
C ALA A 108 -21.91 -16.56 -27.18
N VAL A 109 -21.35 -16.71 -25.98
CA VAL A 109 -21.14 -15.64 -24.99
C VAL A 109 -20.12 -14.65 -25.55
N THR A 110 -20.60 -13.55 -26.09
CA THR A 110 -19.73 -12.42 -26.45
C THR A 110 -19.43 -11.59 -25.19
N SER A 111 -18.26 -11.86 -24.59
CA SER A 111 -17.50 -10.96 -23.71
C SER A 111 -18.18 -10.47 -22.40
N GLY A 112 -18.91 -11.35 -21.70
CA GLY A 112 -19.17 -11.21 -20.26
C GLY A 112 -18.29 -12.21 -19.51
N SER A 113 -17.12 -11.79 -19.00
CA SER A 113 -16.26 -12.70 -18.25
C SER A 113 -16.92 -13.06 -16.90
N SER A 114 -17.27 -14.33 -16.72
CA SER A 114 -17.70 -14.89 -15.45
C SER A 114 -16.49 -14.95 -14.50
N PHE A 115 -16.48 -14.08 -13.50
CA PHE A 115 -15.43 -14.06 -12.50
C PHE A 115 -15.98 -14.63 -11.20
N THR A 116 -15.22 -15.54 -10.57
CA THR A 116 -15.49 -16.02 -9.22
C THR A 116 -14.99 -15.02 -8.19
N ALA A 117 -15.37 -15.20 -6.92
CA ALA A 117 -14.80 -14.39 -5.84
C ALA A 117 -13.27 -14.50 -5.78
N TYR A 118 -12.70 -15.66 -6.14
CA TYR A 118 -11.26 -15.86 -6.22
C TYR A 118 -10.62 -15.01 -7.34
N ASP A 119 -11.22 -14.96 -8.52
CA ASP A 119 -10.68 -14.22 -9.68
C ASP A 119 -10.67 -12.69 -9.48
N ILE A 120 -11.54 -12.19 -8.60
CA ILE A 120 -11.65 -10.76 -8.29
C ILE A 120 -10.62 -10.31 -7.25
N ALA A 121 -10.11 -11.23 -6.43
CA ALA A 121 -9.13 -10.92 -5.42
C ALA A 121 -7.80 -10.50 -6.05
N LYS A 122 -7.27 -9.35 -5.59
CA LYS A 122 -5.99 -8.79 -6.07
C LYS A 122 -4.80 -9.19 -5.18
N ASP A 123 -5.09 -9.52 -3.92
CA ASP A 123 -4.06 -9.75 -2.90
C ASP A 123 -3.75 -11.23 -2.70
N LYS A 124 -2.46 -11.55 -2.62
CA LYS A 124 -1.99 -12.92 -2.36
C LYS A 124 -2.55 -13.51 -1.06
N GLU A 125 -2.71 -12.68 -0.02
CA GLU A 125 -3.21 -13.14 1.27
C GLU A 125 -4.69 -13.56 1.21
N THR A 126 -5.48 -12.81 0.44
CA THR A 126 -6.89 -13.12 0.18
C THR A 126 -7.03 -14.38 -0.66
N LEU A 127 -6.21 -14.54 -1.70
CA LEU A 127 -6.14 -15.78 -2.50
C LEU A 127 -5.73 -16.98 -1.64
N ASN A 128 -4.75 -16.81 -0.75
CA ASN A 128 -4.33 -17.83 0.20
C ASN A 128 -5.44 -18.19 1.19
N ALA A 129 -6.35 -17.27 1.55
CA ALA A 129 -7.50 -17.57 2.38
C ALA A 129 -8.44 -18.59 1.70
N PHE A 130 -8.71 -18.44 0.40
CA PHE A 130 -9.47 -19.44 -0.39
C PHE A 130 -8.74 -20.79 -0.45
N ARG A 131 -7.42 -20.78 -0.67
CA ARG A 131 -6.62 -22.02 -0.71
C ARG A 131 -6.55 -22.75 0.63
N ARG A 132 -6.58 -22.00 1.74
CA ARG A 132 -6.68 -22.56 3.11
C ARG A 132 -8.07 -23.12 3.37
N ALA A 133 -9.12 -22.41 2.95
CA ALA A 133 -10.49 -22.91 3.05
C ALA A 133 -10.68 -24.21 2.25
N MET A 134 -10.09 -24.32 1.05
CA MET A 134 -10.08 -25.55 0.27
C MET A 134 -9.39 -26.72 1.00
N ALA A 135 -8.31 -26.45 1.73
CA ALA A 135 -7.62 -27.49 2.52
C ALA A 135 -8.45 -27.96 3.73
N LEU A 136 -9.28 -27.08 4.29
CA LEU A 136 -10.15 -27.40 5.44
C LEU A 136 -11.45 -28.09 5.00
N LEU A 137 -12.00 -27.70 3.86
CA LEU A 137 -13.30 -28.13 3.35
C LEU A 137 -13.19 -28.63 1.90
N PRO A 138 -12.38 -29.66 1.62
CA PRO A 138 -12.15 -30.12 0.24
C PRO A 138 -13.42 -30.65 -0.43
N ASP A 139 -14.34 -31.24 0.35
CA ASP A 139 -15.54 -31.91 -0.16
C ASP A 139 -16.78 -31.01 -0.21
N SER A 140 -16.70 -29.80 0.34
CA SER A 140 -17.88 -28.91 0.45
C SER A 140 -18.23 -28.20 -0.85
N TRP A 141 -17.24 -27.95 -1.72
CA TRP A 141 -17.42 -27.16 -2.95
C TRP A 141 -16.52 -27.71 -4.07
N ASP A 142 -16.92 -27.50 -5.33
CA ASP A 142 -16.02 -27.73 -6.46
C ASP A 142 -15.02 -26.57 -6.58
N TRP A 143 -13.96 -26.66 -5.79
CA TRP A 143 -12.94 -25.63 -5.68
C TRP A 143 -12.17 -25.39 -6.97
N ILE A 144 -11.96 -26.43 -7.78
CA ILE A 144 -11.09 -26.36 -8.96
C ILE A 144 -11.91 -26.00 -10.20
N GLY A 145 -13.04 -26.67 -10.42
CA GLY A 145 -13.87 -26.48 -11.59
C GLY A 145 -14.66 -25.17 -11.54
N LEU A 146 -15.44 -24.96 -10.48
CA LEU A 146 -16.36 -23.83 -10.38
C LEU A 146 -15.78 -22.62 -9.65
N ALA A 147 -14.97 -22.82 -8.60
CA ALA A 147 -14.39 -21.70 -7.82
C ALA A 147 -13.00 -21.23 -8.31
N HIS A 148 -12.44 -21.87 -9.35
CA HIS A 148 -11.15 -21.54 -9.98
C HIS A 148 -9.94 -21.47 -9.01
N VAL A 149 -9.98 -22.19 -7.88
CA VAL A 149 -8.87 -22.24 -6.90
C VAL A 149 -7.85 -23.31 -7.33
N PRO A 150 -6.63 -22.96 -7.78
CA PRO A 150 -5.75 -23.92 -8.48
C PRO A 150 -5.11 -25.00 -7.61
N SER A 151 -4.92 -24.74 -6.31
CA SER A 151 -4.26 -25.68 -5.40
C SER A 151 -4.56 -25.34 -3.94
N ALA A 152 -4.88 -26.36 -3.15
CA ALA A 152 -5.05 -26.25 -1.72
C ALA A 152 -3.72 -25.88 -1.05
N LEU A 153 -3.73 -24.86 -0.19
CA LEU A 153 -2.58 -24.49 0.61
C LEU A 153 -2.85 -24.99 2.03
N THR A 154 -2.23 -26.12 2.38
CA THR A 154 -2.34 -26.64 3.74
C THR A 154 -1.62 -25.70 4.70
N PRO A 155 -2.14 -25.51 5.94
CA PRO A 155 -1.49 -24.68 6.95
C PRO A 155 -0.07 -25.18 7.27
N GLU A 156 0.20 -26.48 7.12
CA GLU A 156 1.52 -27.07 7.29
C GLU A 156 2.51 -26.64 6.20
N MET A 157 2.09 -26.63 4.92
CA MET A 157 2.92 -26.16 3.82
C MET A 157 3.23 -24.67 3.90
N GLU A 158 2.28 -23.86 4.38
CA GLU A 158 2.50 -22.44 4.61
C GLU A 158 3.48 -22.18 5.75
N ALA A 159 3.33 -22.88 6.87
CA ALA A 159 4.26 -22.80 7.99
C ALA A 159 5.70 -23.19 7.57
N GLU A 160 5.84 -24.21 6.70
CA GLU A 160 7.13 -24.59 6.15
C GLU A 160 7.71 -23.56 5.18
N GLN A 161 6.88 -22.95 4.33
CA GLN A 161 7.30 -21.85 3.47
C GLN A 161 7.73 -20.62 4.29
N GLU A 162 7.00 -20.30 5.35
CA GLU A 162 7.34 -19.21 6.26
C GLU A 162 8.62 -19.52 7.04
N ARG A 163 8.81 -20.76 7.48
CA ARG A 163 10.07 -21.22 8.12
C ARG A 163 11.25 -21.11 7.17
N LYS A 164 11.11 -21.57 5.92
CA LYS A 164 12.13 -21.43 4.88
C LYS A 164 12.41 -19.95 4.55
N ALA A 165 11.39 -19.10 4.51
CA ALA A 165 11.55 -17.68 4.29
C ALA A 165 12.29 -17.00 5.45
N LYS A 166 11.90 -17.27 6.70
CA LYS A 166 12.56 -16.80 7.93
C LYS A 166 14.00 -17.30 8.02
N GLU A 167 14.26 -18.55 7.61
CA GLU A 167 15.61 -19.10 7.58
C GLU A 167 16.48 -18.42 6.52
N LYS A 168 15.94 -18.19 5.31
CA LYS A 168 16.64 -17.44 4.25
C LYS A 168 16.95 -16.01 4.68
N THR A 169 15.99 -15.30 5.27
CA THR A 169 16.24 -13.93 5.75
C THR A 169 17.26 -13.91 6.87
N ARG A 170 17.21 -14.86 7.82
CA ARG A 170 18.22 -15.00 8.86
C ARG A 170 19.61 -15.27 8.28
N LYS A 171 19.73 -16.21 7.34
CA LYS A 171 20.99 -16.51 6.63
C LYS A 171 21.55 -15.29 5.90
N LEU A 172 20.71 -14.49 5.24
CA LEU A 172 21.13 -13.25 4.58
C LEU A 172 21.62 -12.20 5.58
N LEU A 173 20.95 -12.06 6.72
CA LEU A 173 21.35 -11.14 7.79
C LEU A 173 22.68 -11.55 8.44
N ASP A 174 22.86 -12.86 8.67
CA ASP A 174 24.09 -13.41 9.24
C ASP A 174 25.27 -13.26 8.28
N ALA A 175 25.07 -13.55 6.99
CA ALA A 175 26.09 -13.34 5.96
C ALA A 175 26.50 -11.86 5.81
N GLU A 176 25.54 -10.93 5.89
CA GLU A 176 25.83 -9.49 5.89
C GLU A 176 26.59 -9.05 7.15
N ARG A 177 26.32 -9.65 8.31
CA ARG A 177 27.05 -9.39 9.55
C ARG A 177 28.48 -9.93 9.49
N GLU A 178 28.68 -11.10 8.91
CA GLU A 178 29.99 -11.72 8.74
C GLU A 178 30.86 -10.96 7.73
N ARG A 179 30.27 -10.51 6.62
CA ARG A 179 30.94 -9.65 5.63
C ARG A 179 31.37 -8.29 6.20
N LYS A 180 30.67 -7.77 7.21
CA LYS A 180 31.11 -6.57 7.95
C LYS A 180 32.30 -6.84 8.86
N LYS A 181 32.30 -7.97 9.57
CA LYS A 181 33.43 -8.38 10.44
C LYS A 181 34.71 -8.64 9.65
N THR A 182 34.64 -9.33 8.52
CA THR A 182 35.82 -9.62 7.69
C THR A 182 36.42 -8.36 7.06
N ARG A 183 35.59 -7.39 6.65
CA ARG A 183 36.05 -6.06 6.18
C ARG A 183 36.71 -5.22 7.27
N GLU A 184 36.39 -5.47 8.54
CA GLU A 184 36.99 -4.77 9.68
C GLU A 184 38.36 -5.35 10.05
N VAL A 185 38.52 -6.68 9.97
CA VAL A 185 39.77 -7.40 10.27
C VAL A 185 40.84 -7.21 9.18
N SER A 186 40.46 -7.04 7.91
CA SER A 186 41.40 -6.90 6.79
C SER A 186 42.00 -5.50 6.61
N ARG A 187 41.87 -4.60 7.59
CA ARG A 187 42.39 -3.22 7.51
C ARG A 187 43.81 -3.17 8.12
N PRO A 188 44.89 -3.01 7.33
CA PRO A 188 46.26 -3.09 7.84
C PRO A 188 46.60 -1.94 8.79
N SER A 189 47.24 -2.25 9.91
CA SER A 189 47.81 -1.30 10.87
C SER A 189 49.23 -0.90 10.47
N THR A 190 49.45 0.34 10.05
CA THR A 190 50.79 0.94 9.87
C THR A 190 51.19 1.79 11.08
N PRO A 191 52.43 1.68 11.60
CA PRO A 191 52.94 2.52 12.69
C PRO A 191 53.92 3.60 12.20
N THR A 192 53.71 4.88 12.55
CA THR A 192 54.70 5.99 12.52
C THR A 192 54.08 7.17 13.27
N ASN A 193 54.52 7.55 14.48
CA ASN A 193 55.72 8.27 14.90
C ASN A 193 55.85 9.74 14.39
N ASN A 194 55.98 10.64 15.38
CA ASN A 194 56.55 12.00 15.40
C ASN A 194 55.79 13.25 14.87
N ARG A 195 55.41 14.08 15.85
CA ARG A 195 56.03 15.38 16.22
C ARG A 195 55.62 16.67 15.46
N SER A 196 54.99 17.56 16.25
CA SER A 196 55.11 19.03 16.33
C SER A 196 54.67 19.93 15.16
N GLY A 197 54.00 21.04 15.53
CA GLY A 197 54.09 22.29 14.79
C GLY A 197 52.82 23.13 14.78
N ALA A 198 52.70 24.08 15.71
CA ALA A 198 51.74 25.17 15.67
C ALA A 198 52.10 26.19 14.56
N THR A 199 51.09 26.85 13.97
CA THR A 199 51.05 28.30 13.68
C THR A 199 49.72 28.68 13.00
N THR A 200 49.10 29.75 13.51
CA THR A 200 48.13 30.63 12.83
C THR A 200 48.88 31.69 12.01
N PRO A 201 48.32 32.28 10.92
CA PRO A 201 47.52 33.51 11.06
C PRO A 201 46.40 33.77 10.02
N THR A 202 45.33 34.41 10.50
CA THR A 202 44.65 35.67 10.06
C THR A 202 44.45 36.03 8.56
N SER A 203 43.16 36.01 8.14
CA SER A 203 42.36 37.11 7.52
C SER A 203 42.22 37.38 5.99
N THR A 204 40.96 37.65 5.62
CA THR A 204 40.41 38.66 4.68
C THR A 204 40.16 38.34 3.18
N THR A 205 38.85 38.33 2.85
CA THR A 205 38.11 38.79 1.65
C THR A 205 38.14 38.11 0.27
N SER A 206 36.88 37.89 -0.18
CA SER A 206 36.30 38.09 -1.51
C SER A 206 36.46 37.04 -2.63
N SER A 207 35.30 36.44 -2.91
CA SER A 207 34.70 36.18 -4.24
C SER A 207 35.55 35.49 -5.31
N SER A 208 35.25 34.22 -5.57
CA SER A 208 34.67 33.75 -6.84
C SER A 208 34.67 32.22 -6.91
N SER A 209 33.52 31.67 -7.31
CA SER A 209 33.30 30.36 -7.93
C SER A 209 34.29 29.22 -7.64
N LEU A 210 34.05 28.40 -6.61
CA LEU A 210 34.66 27.07 -6.47
C LEU A 210 33.70 26.07 -5.78
N LEU A 211 32.58 25.74 -6.43
CA LEU A 211 31.79 24.55 -6.11
C LEU A 211 32.38 23.36 -6.85
N GLY A 212 33.31 22.63 -6.22
CA GLY A 212 33.82 21.39 -6.82
C GLY A 212 35.02 20.70 -6.18
N LYS A 213 35.67 21.27 -5.15
CA LYS A 213 36.88 20.66 -4.57
C LYS A 213 36.98 20.87 -3.06
N ASN A 214 36.05 20.31 -2.27
CA ASN A 214 36.24 20.17 -0.82
C ASN A 214 35.57 18.91 -0.22
N LEU A 215 35.17 17.94 -1.04
CA LEU A 215 34.73 16.62 -0.54
C LEU A 215 35.92 15.74 -0.11
N ALA A 216 37.13 16.02 -0.64
CA ALA A 216 38.35 15.28 -0.32
C ALA A 216 38.97 15.65 1.05
N SER A 217 38.64 16.82 1.62
CA SER A 217 39.17 17.23 2.93
C SER A 217 38.37 16.62 4.09
N ALA A 218 37.05 16.48 3.94
CA ALA A 218 36.19 15.86 4.95
C ALA A 218 36.40 14.34 5.07
N THR A 219 36.84 13.67 4.00
CA THR A 219 37.24 12.26 4.04
C THR A 219 38.62 12.06 4.66
N ALA A 220 39.54 13.01 4.48
CA ALA A 220 40.89 12.98 5.08
C ALA A 220 40.88 13.25 6.60
N ALA A 221 40.04 14.19 7.07
CA ALA A 221 39.90 14.51 8.50
C ALA A 221 39.31 13.35 9.32
N ASN A 222 38.44 12.54 8.71
CA ASN A 222 37.94 11.33 9.33
C ASN A 222 39.01 10.24 9.44
N SER A 223 40.18 10.34 8.80
CA SER A 223 41.20 9.28 8.83
C SER A 223 42.05 9.25 10.12
N GLN A 224 41.89 10.22 11.03
CA GLN A 224 42.65 10.30 12.29
C GLN A 224 41.85 10.01 13.59
N LEU A 225 40.52 9.88 13.55
CA LEU A 225 39.70 9.59 14.74
C LEU A 225 39.63 8.09 15.10
N SER A 226 39.39 7.74 16.37
CA SER A 226 39.23 6.33 16.78
C SER A 226 38.07 5.67 16.01
N PRO A 227 38.15 4.35 15.72
CA PRO A 227 37.09 3.62 15.01
C PRO A 227 35.70 3.78 15.66
N GLU A 228 35.66 3.87 17.00
CA GLU A 228 34.44 4.06 17.76
C GLU A 228 33.81 5.45 17.55
N MET A 229 34.64 6.50 17.55
CA MET A 229 34.17 7.88 17.31
C MET A 229 33.69 8.09 15.88
N ARG A 230 34.27 7.38 14.91
CA ARG A 230 33.80 7.38 13.51
C ARG A 230 32.42 6.78 13.34
N MET A 231 32.15 5.63 13.99
CA MET A 231 30.83 5.00 13.91
C MET A 231 29.76 5.91 14.56
N ARG A 232 30.13 6.61 15.64
CA ARG A 232 29.27 7.63 16.25
C ARG A 232 29.00 8.81 15.31
N LEU A 233 30.05 9.36 14.68
CA LEU A 233 29.94 10.45 13.71
C LEU A 233 29.17 10.05 12.44
N GLU A 234 29.29 8.81 11.96
CA GLU A 234 28.57 8.33 10.78
C GLU A 234 27.10 8.05 11.09
N ARG A 235 26.80 7.50 12.28
CA ARG A 235 25.43 7.36 12.78
C ARG A 235 24.77 8.73 12.94
N GLU A 236 25.48 9.70 13.54
CA GLU A 236 25.01 11.07 13.72
C GLU A 236 24.84 11.79 12.37
N ARG A 237 25.78 11.65 11.45
CA ARG A 237 25.67 12.21 10.10
C ARG A 237 24.47 11.64 9.34
N ARG A 238 24.20 10.35 9.49
CA ARG A 238 23.04 9.70 8.87
C ARG A 238 21.73 10.13 9.52
N ALA A 239 21.71 10.30 10.84
CA ALA A 239 20.57 10.85 11.58
C ALA A 239 20.29 12.29 11.12
N ASN A 240 21.30 13.16 11.09
CA ASN A 240 21.16 14.55 10.64
C ASN A 240 20.75 14.64 9.16
N ALA A 241 21.22 13.73 8.30
CA ALA A 241 20.78 13.66 6.91
C ALA A 241 19.32 13.23 6.78
N ALA A 242 18.83 12.33 7.65
CA ALA A 242 17.44 11.93 7.69
C ALA A 242 16.54 13.06 8.25
N GLU A 243 16.96 13.72 9.32
CA GLU A 243 16.26 14.87 9.90
C GLU A 243 16.20 16.05 8.92
N ALA A 244 17.27 16.35 8.18
CA ALA A 244 17.25 17.39 7.15
C ALA A 244 16.25 17.09 6.02
N ARG A 245 16.10 15.81 5.63
CA ARG A 245 15.10 15.39 4.64
C ARG A 245 13.68 15.52 5.19
N LEU A 246 13.44 15.13 6.44
CA LEU A 246 12.14 15.26 7.10
C LEU A 246 11.78 16.74 7.34
N ALA A 247 12.74 17.57 7.72
CA ALA A 247 12.56 19.01 7.89
C ALA A 247 12.23 19.70 6.55
N ALA A 248 12.90 19.32 5.45
CA ALA A 248 12.58 19.83 4.12
C ALA A 248 11.16 19.43 3.67
N MET A 249 10.74 18.18 3.94
CA MET A 249 9.36 17.73 3.68
C MET A 249 8.34 18.50 4.53
N LYS A 250 8.62 18.69 5.83
CA LYS A 250 7.75 19.46 6.72
C LYS A 250 7.65 20.92 6.30
N GLN A 251 8.75 21.54 5.85
CA GLN A 251 8.73 22.89 5.31
C GLN A 251 7.87 22.96 4.05
N GLN A 252 8.00 22.01 3.13
CA GLN A 252 7.16 21.94 1.93
C GLN A 252 5.68 21.75 2.26
N GLU A 253 5.37 20.95 3.29
CA GLU A 253 4.01 20.76 3.79
C GLU A 253 3.43 22.04 4.42
N THR A 254 4.22 22.78 5.20
CA THR A 254 3.77 24.07 5.76
C THR A 254 3.48 25.10 4.66
N VAL A 255 4.28 25.13 3.59
CA VAL A 255 4.03 26.00 2.43
C VAL A 255 2.75 25.58 1.71
N ARG A 256 2.56 24.28 1.47
CA ARG A 256 1.32 23.75 0.87
C ARG A 256 0.08 24.11 1.71
N ARG A 257 0.16 23.97 3.03
CA ARG A 257 -0.94 24.34 3.93
C ARG A 257 -1.24 25.83 3.90
N ALA A 258 -0.22 26.69 3.91
CA ALA A 258 -0.40 28.13 3.82
C ALA A 258 -1.04 28.58 2.49
N VAL A 259 -0.71 27.91 1.38
CA VAL A 259 -1.35 28.14 0.07
C VAL A 259 -2.82 27.72 0.11
N GLN A 260 -3.14 26.58 0.75
CA GLN A 260 -4.52 26.10 0.89
C GLN A 260 -5.36 26.96 1.83
N GLU A 261 -4.74 27.56 2.85
CA GLU A 261 -5.35 28.55 3.75
C GLU A 261 -5.50 29.95 3.10
N GLY A 262 -5.10 30.12 1.82
CA GLY A 262 -5.25 31.37 1.08
C GLY A 262 -4.25 32.47 1.45
N LYS A 263 -3.15 32.14 2.13
CA LYS A 263 -2.12 33.10 2.53
C LYS A 263 -1.26 33.52 1.33
N ASN A 264 -0.81 34.77 1.31
CA ASN A 264 0.06 35.32 0.28
C ASN A 264 1.50 34.83 0.47
N VAL A 265 1.78 33.57 0.14
CA VAL A 265 3.12 32.99 0.22
C VAL A 265 3.56 32.39 -1.12
N CYS A 266 4.86 32.42 -1.38
CA CYS A 266 5.44 31.82 -2.57
C CYS A 266 5.38 30.29 -2.50
N VAL A 267 4.81 29.65 -3.52
CA VAL A 267 4.64 28.18 -3.58
C VAL A 267 5.98 27.43 -3.63
N ALA A 268 7.02 28.04 -4.22
CA ALA A 268 8.32 27.37 -4.41
C ALA A 268 9.25 27.49 -3.20
N CYS A 269 9.25 28.63 -2.50
CA CYS A 269 10.20 28.91 -1.41
C CYS A 269 9.56 29.24 -0.05
N GLY A 270 8.24 29.38 0.01
CA GLY A 270 7.51 29.69 1.24
C GLY A 270 7.61 31.13 1.74
N LYS A 271 8.28 32.03 1.01
CA LYS A 271 8.42 33.44 1.40
C LYS A 271 7.07 34.17 1.37
N ALA A 272 6.79 34.97 2.40
CA ALA A 272 5.63 35.86 2.41
C ALA A 272 5.75 36.92 1.29
N LEU A 273 4.63 37.18 0.62
CA LEU A 273 4.53 38.07 -0.53
C LEU A 273 3.87 39.41 -0.18
N ASP A 274 3.73 39.71 1.12
CA ASP A 274 3.13 40.95 1.60
C ASP A 274 3.97 42.15 1.15
N GLY A 275 3.37 43.08 0.40
CA GLY A 275 4.03 44.27 -0.15
C GLY A 275 4.85 44.04 -1.43
N LEU A 276 4.83 42.84 -2.03
CA LEU A 276 5.46 42.54 -3.31
C LEU A 276 4.39 42.18 -4.36
N MET A 277 4.61 42.54 -5.63
CA MET A 277 3.78 42.07 -6.75
C MET A 277 4.20 40.65 -7.14
N PRO A 278 3.41 39.60 -6.85
CA PRO A 278 3.82 38.23 -7.11
C PRO A 278 3.57 37.84 -8.57
N PHE A 279 4.39 36.92 -9.08
CA PHE A 279 4.16 36.29 -10.37
C PHE A 279 3.09 35.21 -10.23
N ASP A 280 2.15 35.16 -11.16
CA ASP A 280 1.14 34.10 -11.23
C ASP A 280 1.46 33.12 -12.38
N LYS A 281 1.48 31.83 -12.07
CA LYS A 281 1.54 30.75 -13.06
C LYS A 281 0.61 29.61 -12.62
N PHE A 282 -0.42 29.35 -13.41
CA PHE A 282 -1.46 28.34 -13.13
C PHE A 282 -2.21 28.56 -11.80
N GLY A 283 -2.52 29.82 -11.46
CA GLY A 283 -3.26 30.17 -10.23
C GLY A 283 -2.42 30.04 -8.96
N ARG A 284 -1.09 30.10 -9.09
CA ARG A 284 -0.12 29.97 -8.00
C ARG A 284 0.79 31.19 -7.98
N LYS A 285 1.05 31.72 -6.78
CA LYS A 285 1.84 32.93 -6.55
C LYS A 285 3.31 32.60 -6.29
N PHE A 286 4.21 33.37 -6.91
CA PHE A 286 5.67 33.20 -6.80
C PHE A 286 6.36 34.54 -6.56
N CYS A 287 7.47 34.54 -5.79
CA CYS A 287 8.20 35.77 -5.47
C CYS A 287 9.17 36.22 -6.57
N THR A 288 9.67 35.31 -7.42
CA THR A 288 10.67 35.58 -8.46
C THR A 288 10.49 34.65 -9.66
N THR A 289 11.03 35.02 -10.82
CA THR A 289 11.05 34.20 -12.04
C THR A 289 11.75 32.85 -11.83
N ASP A 290 12.78 32.80 -10.99
CA ASP A 290 13.44 31.54 -10.58
C ASP A 290 12.52 30.62 -9.78
N CYS A 291 11.62 31.18 -8.97
CA CYS A 291 10.62 30.41 -8.24
C CYS A 291 9.52 29.89 -9.16
N VAL A 292 9.21 30.63 -10.24
CA VAL A 292 8.26 30.20 -11.28
C VAL A 292 8.80 29.00 -12.07
N SER A 293 10.11 28.97 -12.35
CA SER A 293 10.75 27.88 -13.11
C SER A 293 11.03 26.63 -12.25
N LYS A 294 11.40 26.80 -10.97
CA LYS A 294 11.66 25.68 -10.03
C LYS A 294 10.39 25.20 -9.31
N GLY A 295 9.32 25.98 -9.36
CA GLY A 295 8.05 25.66 -8.73
C GLY A 295 7.39 24.43 -9.33
N PRO A 296 6.58 23.69 -8.56
CA PRO A 296 5.81 22.57 -9.09
C PRO A 296 4.92 23.04 -10.25
N ALA A 297 4.91 22.26 -11.33
CA ALA A 297 4.22 22.58 -12.58
C ALA A 297 2.73 22.81 -12.35
#